data_AF-A0A2R5FCW4-F1
#
_entry.id   AF-A0A2R5FCW4-F1
#
_cell.length_a   1.000
_cell.length_b   1.000
_cell.length_c   1.000
_cell.angle_alpha   90.00
_cell.angle_beta   90.00
_cell.angle_gamma   90.00
#
_symmetry.space_group_name_H-M   'P 1'
#
loop_
_entity.id
_entity.type
_entity.pdbx_description
1 polymer ?
#
loop_
_entity_poly.entity_id
_entity_poly.type
_entity_poly.pdbx_seq_one_letter_code
_entity_poly.pdbx_strand_id
1 'polypeptide(L)'
;MLQFNEMLEKLLKAADAHGEDSGEPDHTVGDLQDLLRKAWSLMSLSQKLELMQSDEVDNVVECGAQDEFEAEDLVMQMRDQYVDVKRRLEAHGFSFVENELGTKWETTAEISMDYPTCFDAVEAAHKEMAEVL
;
A
#
# COMPACT_ATOMS: atom_id res chain seq x y z
N MET A 1 -20.93 13.30 8.63
CA MET A 1 -19.51 12.92 8.48
C MET A 1 -19.26 11.79 9.46
N LEU A 2 -18.68 10.68 9.02
CA LEU A 2 -18.35 9.58 9.94
C LEU A 2 -17.26 10.04 10.92
N GLN A 3 -17.36 9.64 12.20
CA GLN A 3 -16.44 10.05 13.28
C GLN A 3 -14.96 9.69 13.02
N PHE A 4 -14.68 8.85 12.02
CA PHE A 4 -13.31 8.42 11.68
C PHE A 4 -12.45 9.55 11.12
N ASN A 5 -13.03 10.53 10.43
CA ASN A 5 -12.27 11.68 9.93
C ASN A 5 -11.75 12.57 11.07
N GLU A 6 -12.45 12.61 12.21
CA GLU A 6 -12.02 13.41 13.36
C GLU A 6 -10.68 12.93 13.94
N MET A 7 -10.34 11.66 13.78
CA MET A 7 -9.06 11.11 14.24
C MET A 7 -7.91 11.57 13.36
N LEU A 8 -8.11 11.58 12.03
CA LEU A 8 -7.13 12.13 11.10
C LEU A 8 -6.87 13.61 11.40
N GLU A 9 -7.94 14.41 11.54
CA GLU A 9 -7.83 15.83 11.87
C GLU A 9 -7.07 16.09 13.19
N LYS A 10 -7.22 15.22 14.19
CA LYS A 10 -6.47 15.32 15.44
C LYS A 10 -4.98 15.01 15.25
N LEU A 11 -4.64 14.05 14.40
CA LEU A 11 -3.25 13.73 14.09
C LEU A 11 -2.57 14.85 13.31
N LEU A 12 -3.25 15.43 12.32
CA LEU A 12 -2.75 16.59 11.58
C LEU A 12 -2.46 17.78 12.52
N LYS A 13 -3.42 18.10 13.40
CA LYS A 13 -3.23 19.15 14.41
C LYS A 13 -2.09 18.87 15.38
N ALA A 14 -1.84 17.60 15.71
CA ALA A 14 -0.73 17.23 16.58
C ALA A 14 0.63 17.45 15.89
N ALA A 15 0.73 17.12 14.59
CA ALA A 15 1.93 17.40 13.80
C ALA A 15 2.17 18.92 13.64
N ASP A 16 1.11 19.70 13.40
CA ASP A 16 1.19 21.17 13.35
C ASP A 16 1.69 21.74 14.69
N ALA A 17 1.06 21.32 15.79
CA ALA A 17 1.42 21.79 17.14
C ALA A 17 2.87 21.44 17.51
N HIS A 18 3.38 20.27 17.10
CA HIS A 18 4.77 19.90 17.35
C HIS A 18 5.76 20.83 16.62
N GLY A 19 5.48 21.19 15.37
CA GLY A 19 6.27 22.18 14.63
C GLY A 19 6.21 23.57 15.27
N GLU A 20 5.03 24.01 15.71
CA GLU A 20 4.85 25.30 16.39
C GLU A 20 5.58 25.35 17.75
N ASP A 21 5.40 24.34 18.59
CA ASP A 21 5.95 24.28 19.95
C ASP A 21 7.48 24.13 19.97
N SER A 22 8.03 23.46 18.97
CA SER A 22 9.48 23.32 18.79
C SER A 22 10.13 24.56 18.17
N GLY A 23 9.35 25.44 17.52
CA GLY A 23 9.86 26.55 16.71
C GLY A 23 10.53 26.09 15.40
N GLU A 24 10.37 24.82 15.03
CA GLU A 24 10.99 24.19 13.87
C GLU A 24 9.87 23.60 12.96
N PRO A 25 9.42 24.35 11.93
CA PRO A 25 8.34 23.92 11.03
C PRO A 25 8.61 22.60 10.31
N ASP A 26 9.88 22.22 10.15
CA ASP A 26 10.29 20.95 9.53
C ASP A 26 9.83 19.73 10.35
N HIS A 27 9.58 19.88 11.65
CA HIS A 27 9.02 18.81 12.48
C HIS A 27 7.61 18.40 12.04
N THR A 28 6.75 19.34 11.62
CA THR A 28 5.43 19.01 11.08
C THR A 28 5.56 18.15 9.82
N VAL A 29 6.44 18.53 8.90
CA VAL A 29 6.67 17.76 7.66
C VAL A 29 7.22 16.37 7.98
N GLY A 30 8.20 16.28 8.89
CA GLY A 30 8.78 15.01 9.33
C GLY A 30 7.73 14.05 9.91
N ASP A 31 6.88 14.54 10.81
CA ASP A 31 5.82 13.74 11.43
C ASP A 31 4.82 13.22 10.40
N LEU A 32 4.41 14.05 9.44
CA LEU A 32 3.48 13.65 8.38
C LEU A 32 4.10 12.62 7.44
N GLN A 33 5.39 12.75 7.11
CA GLN A 33 6.10 11.74 6.32
C GLN A 33 6.17 10.40 7.05
N ASP A 34 6.43 10.41 8.35
CA ASP A 34 6.49 9.18 9.16
C ASP A 34 5.13 8.51 9.30
N LEU A 35 4.06 9.30 9.47
CA LEU A 35 2.70 8.80 9.45
C LEU A 35 2.35 8.18 8.09
N LEU A 36 2.72 8.82 6.98
CA LEU A 36 2.49 8.28 5.63
C LEU A 36 3.27 6.98 5.40
N ARG A 37 4.54 6.91 5.79
CA ARG A 37 5.34 5.67 5.73
C ARG A 37 4.69 4.56 6.55
N LYS A 38 4.18 4.89 7.74
CA LYS A 38 3.51 3.91 8.60
C LYS A 38 2.19 3.44 7.98
N ALA A 39 1.36 4.36 7.48
CA ALA A 39 0.13 4.03 6.78
C ALA A 39 0.39 3.14 5.56
N TRP A 40 1.38 3.48 4.74
CA TRP A 40 1.83 2.68 3.61
C TRP A 40 2.21 1.26 4.01
N SER A 41 2.90 1.07 5.15
CA SER A 41 3.26 -0.27 5.63
C SER A 41 2.05 -1.14 6.05
N LEU A 42 0.95 -0.51 6.43
CA LEU A 42 -0.27 -1.18 6.91
C LEU A 42 -1.29 -1.45 5.79
N MET A 43 -1.23 -0.66 4.71
CA MET A 43 -2.09 -0.81 3.56
C MET A 43 -1.84 -2.14 2.84
N SER A 44 -2.93 -2.78 2.42
CA SER A 44 -2.86 -3.88 1.47
C SER A 44 -2.33 -3.41 0.11
N LEU A 45 -1.87 -4.34 -0.72
CA LEU A 45 -1.38 -4.00 -2.06
C LEU A 45 -2.47 -3.31 -2.91
N SER A 46 -3.73 -3.74 -2.82
CA SER A 46 -4.83 -3.06 -3.52
C SER A 46 -5.05 -1.62 -3.03
N GLN A 47 -4.98 -1.37 -1.72
CA GLN A 47 -5.09 -0.02 -1.16
C GLN A 47 -3.91 0.88 -1.56
N LYS A 48 -2.70 0.33 -1.67
CA LYS A 48 -1.53 1.06 -2.20
C LYS A 48 -1.74 1.45 -3.66
N LEU A 49 -2.24 0.53 -4.48
CA LEU A 49 -2.54 0.82 -5.88
C LEU A 49 -3.64 1.87 -6.02
N GLU A 50 -4.69 1.83 -5.19
CA GLU A 50 -5.73 2.85 -5.17
C GLU A 50 -5.19 4.24 -4.81
N LEU A 51 -4.32 4.33 -3.78
CA LEU A 51 -3.64 5.58 -3.45
C LEU A 51 -2.76 6.08 -4.61
N MET A 52 -1.98 5.20 -5.23
CA MET A 52 -1.08 5.58 -6.33
C MET A 52 -1.81 6.02 -7.61
N GLN A 53 -3.10 5.67 -7.73
CA GLN A 53 -3.96 6.08 -8.84
C GLN A 53 -4.78 7.33 -8.54
N SER A 54 -4.57 7.96 -7.37
CA SER A 54 -5.33 9.14 -6.98
C SER A 54 -4.74 10.42 -7.57
N ASP A 55 -5.60 11.41 -7.80
CA ASP A 55 -5.21 12.73 -8.30
C ASP A 55 -4.19 13.40 -7.36
N GLU A 56 -4.25 13.14 -6.05
CA GLU A 56 -3.29 13.69 -5.09
C GLU A 56 -1.86 13.20 -5.34
N VAL A 57 -1.66 11.93 -5.73
CA VAL A 57 -0.34 11.42 -6.09
C VAL A 57 0.13 12.04 -7.39
N ASP A 58 -0.75 12.13 -8.39
CA ASP A 58 -0.44 12.75 -9.69
C ASP A 58 0.03 14.20 -9.52
N ASN A 59 -0.73 15.00 -8.75
CA ASN A 59 -0.37 16.39 -8.44
C ASN A 59 1.00 16.51 -7.75
N VAL A 60 1.30 15.62 -6.80
CA VAL A 60 2.60 15.64 -6.09
C VAL A 60 3.74 15.29 -7.02
N VAL A 61 3.57 14.29 -7.89
CA VAL A 61 4.58 13.86 -8.86
C VAL A 61 4.79 14.94 -9.92
N GLU A 62 3.73 15.50 -10.51
CA GLU A 62 3.80 16.57 -11.51
C GLU A 62 4.60 17.78 -10.99
N CYS A 63 4.33 18.18 -9.73
CA CYS A 63 5.00 19.33 -9.12
C CYS A 63 6.42 19.00 -8.61
N GLY A 64 6.65 17.77 -8.14
CA GLY A 64 7.83 17.40 -7.38
C GLY A 64 8.91 16.64 -8.14
N ALA A 65 8.51 15.81 -9.11
CA ALA A 65 9.42 14.90 -9.81
C ALA A 65 10.18 15.57 -10.97
N GLN A 66 9.74 16.74 -11.45
CA GLN A 66 10.45 17.52 -12.47
C GLN A 66 10.86 16.68 -13.71
N ASP A 67 9.93 15.89 -14.24
CA ASP A 67 10.13 14.97 -15.37
C ASP A 67 11.12 13.79 -15.10
N GLU A 68 11.51 13.52 -13.85
CA GLU A 68 12.30 12.33 -13.51
C GLU A 68 11.50 11.02 -13.64
N PHE A 69 10.20 11.07 -13.33
CA PHE A 69 9.24 9.97 -13.47
C PHE A 69 7.81 10.49 -13.43
N GLU A 70 6.88 9.74 -14.00
CA GLU A 70 5.44 10.00 -13.94
C GLU A 70 4.75 9.09 -12.91
N ALA A 71 3.57 9.47 -12.41
CA ALA A 71 2.80 8.64 -11.49
C ALA A 71 2.43 7.29 -12.14
N GLU A 72 2.19 7.28 -13.45
CA GLU A 72 1.91 6.07 -14.22
C GLU A 72 3.10 5.10 -14.22
N ASP A 73 4.34 5.61 -14.30
CA ASP A 73 5.56 4.78 -14.24
C ASP A 73 5.65 4.00 -12.93
N LEU A 74 5.30 4.65 -11.81
CA LEU A 74 5.31 4.04 -10.49
C LEU A 74 4.23 2.95 -10.36
N VAL A 75 3.03 3.21 -10.89
CA VAL A 75 1.94 2.23 -10.93
C VAL A 75 2.32 1.01 -11.78
N MET A 76 2.93 1.25 -12.95
CA MET A 76 3.43 0.18 -13.82
C MET A 76 4.50 -0.65 -13.10
N GLN A 77 5.45 0.00 -12.42
CA GLN A 77 6.49 -0.69 -11.64
C GLN A 77 5.88 -1.58 -10.54
N MET A 78 4.88 -1.11 -9.81
CA MET A 78 4.19 -1.90 -8.80
C MET A 78 3.49 -3.13 -9.41
N ARG A 79 2.86 -2.97 -10.57
CA ARG A 79 2.19 -4.07 -11.28
C ARG A 79 3.18 -5.10 -11.79
N ASP A 80 4.33 -4.67 -12.30
CA ASP A 80 5.39 -5.58 -12.76
C ASP A 80 5.95 -6.40 -11.60
N GLN A 81 6.23 -5.75 -10.45
CA GLN A 81 6.65 -6.46 -9.24
C GLN A 81 5.60 -7.49 -8.79
N TYR A 82 4.32 -7.13 -8.83
CA TYR A 82 3.24 -8.07 -8.54
C TYR A 82 3.23 -9.27 -9.48
N VAL A 83 3.37 -9.06 -10.79
CA VAL A 83 3.41 -10.14 -11.79
C VAL A 83 4.58 -11.09 -11.51
N ASP A 84 5.74 -10.55 -11.18
CA ASP A 84 6.93 -11.35 -10.85
C ASP A 84 6.77 -12.14 -9.54
N VAL A 85 6.18 -11.53 -8.51
CA VAL A 85 5.85 -12.23 -7.26
C VAL A 85 4.86 -13.36 -7.51
N LYS A 86 3.76 -13.09 -8.23
CA LYS A 86 2.74 -14.09 -8.56
C LYS A 86 3.33 -15.25 -9.35
N ARG A 87 4.14 -14.98 -10.38
CA ARG A 87 4.83 -16.01 -11.16
C ARG A 87 5.73 -16.88 -10.29
N ARG A 88 6.46 -16.29 -9.34
CA ARG A 88 7.31 -17.06 -8.42
C ARG A 88 6.46 -17.95 -7.52
N LEU A 89 5.36 -17.46 -6.96
CA LEU A 89 4.46 -18.27 -6.13
C LEU A 89 3.85 -19.43 -6.91
N GLU A 90 3.41 -19.19 -8.15
CA GLU A 90 2.87 -20.23 -9.03
C GLU A 90 3.92 -21.32 -9.32
N ALA A 91 5.18 -20.94 -9.51
CA ALA A 91 6.28 -21.90 -9.66
C ALA A 91 6.55 -22.74 -8.39
N HIS A 92 6.10 -22.26 -7.21
CA HIS A 92 6.18 -22.97 -5.93
C HIS A 92 4.87 -23.69 -5.56
N GLY A 93 3.95 -23.85 -6.51
CA GLY A 93 2.74 -24.65 -6.33
C GLY A 93 1.56 -23.90 -5.71
N PHE A 94 1.63 -22.58 -5.62
CA PHE A 94 0.45 -21.76 -5.33
C PHE A 94 -0.43 -21.61 -6.58
N SER A 95 -1.73 -21.57 -6.36
CA SER A 95 -2.73 -21.22 -7.38
C SER A 95 -3.68 -20.18 -6.80
N PHE A 96 -4.23 -19.33 -7.65
CA PHE A 96 -5.09 -18.23 -7.24
C PHE A 96 -6.47 -18.42 -7.87
N VAL A 97 -7.50 -18.50 -7.03
CA VAL A 97 -8.88 -18.81 -7.45
C VAL A 97 -9.79 -17.67 -7.05
N GLU A 98 -10.44 -17.06 -8.04
CA GLU A 98 -11.45 -16.02 -7.85
C GLU A 98 -12.84 -16.62 -7.66
N ASN A 99 -13.63 -16.01 -6.78
CA ASN A 99 -15.01 -16.37 -6.50
C ASN A 99 -15.82 -15.12 -6.12
N GLU A 100 -17.09 -15.29 -5.74
CA GLU A 100 -18.00 -14.18 -5.40
C GLU A 100 -17.58 -13.36 -4.17
N LEU A 101 -16.75 -13.93 -3.28
CA LEU A 101 -16.26 -13.30 -2.06
C LEU A 101 -14.89 -12.65 -2.22
N GLY A 102 -14.18 -12.92 -3.32
CA GLY A 102 -12.85 -12.37 -3.59
C GLY A 102 -11.91 -13.37 -4.23
N THR A 103 -10.64 -13.34 -3.82
CA THR A 103 -9.59 -14.23 -4.31
C THR A 103 -8.93 -14.95 -3.15
N LYS A 104 -8.78 -16.26 -3.26
CA LYS A 104 -7.98 -17.08 -2.33
C LYS A 104 -6.78 -17.68 -3.04
N TRP A 105 -5.75 -18.01 -2.29
CA TRP A 105 -4.66 -18.82 -2.76
C TRP A 105 -4.76 -20.25 -2.22
N GLU A 106 -4.32 -21.21 -3.02
CA GLU A 106 -4.39 -22.64 -2.71
C GLU A 106 -3.08 -23.32 -3.08
N THR A 107 -2.61 -24.22 -2.23
CA THR A 107 -1.52 -25.17 -2.50
C THR A 107 -2.05 -26.60 -2.46
N THR A 108 -1.19 -27.59 -2.67
CA THR A 108 -1.59 -29.00 -2.51
C THR A 108 -1.94 -29.38 -1.06
N ALA A 109 -1.54 -28.57 -0.09
CA ALA A 109 -1.69 -28.87 1.34
C ALA A 109 -2.71 -27.96 2.04
N GLU A 110 -2.89 -26.73 1.57
CA GLU A 110 -3.60 -25.67 2.29
C GLU A 110 -4.35 -24.74 1.36
N ILE A 111 -5.42 -24.13 1.89
CA ILE A 111 -6.26 -23.13 1.21
C ILE A 111 -6.41 -21.95 2.17
N SER A 112 -6.23 -20.74 1.65
CA SER A 112 -6.40 -19.50 2.41
C SER A 112 -7.86 -19.11 2.60
N MET A 113 -8.08 -18.11 3.45
CA MET A 113 -9.31 -17.30 3.41
C MET A 113 -9.41 -16.49 2.12
N ASP A 114 -10.60 -15.96 1.83
CA ASP A 114 -10.80 -15.03 0.71
C ASP A 114 -10.26 -13.63 1.04
N TYR A 115 -9.49 -13.08 0.10
CA TYR A 115 -9.00 -11.71 0.11
C TYR A 115 -9.80 -10.86 -0.87
N PRO A 116 -9.97 -9.54 -0.63
CA PRO A 116 -10.79 -8.69 -1.49
C PRO A 116 -10.36 -8.68 -2.96
N THR A 117 -9.05 -8.79 -3.22
CA THR A 117 -8.49 -8.79 -4.57
C THR A 117 -7.39 -9.84 -4.74
N CYS A 118 -7.09 -10.18 -6.00
CA CYS A 118 -5.97 -11.06 -6.33
C CYS A 118 -4.61 -10.47 -5.91
N PHE A 119 -4.47 -9.13 -5.93
CA PHE A 119 -3.28 -8.44 -5.40
C PHE A 119 -3.05 -8.76 -3.93
N ASP A 120 -4.10 -8.71 -3.13
CA ASP A 120 -4.03 -8.95 -1.68
C ASP A 120 -3.77 -10.43 -1.38
N ALA A 121 -4.37 -11.35 -2.17
CA ALA A 121 -4.10 -12.78 -2.06
C ALA A 121 -2.64 -13.12 -2.38
N VAL A 122 -2.07 -12.53 -3.43
CA VAL A 122 -0.65 -12.70 -3.79
C VAL A 122 0.28 -12.13 -2.73
N GLU A 123 -0.03 -10.96 -2.17
CA GLU A 123 0.76 -10.38 -1.09
C GLU A 123 0.74 -11.28 0.16
N ALA A 124 -0.42 -11.82 0.53
CA ALA A 124 -0.55 -12.72 1.66
C ALA A 124 0.22 -14.03 1.45
N ALA A 125 0.06 -14.68 0.29
CA ALA A 125 0.81 -15.88 -0.07
C ALA A 125 2.32 -15.65 -0.05
N HIS A 126 2.78 -14.48 -0.52
CA HIS A 126 4.20 -14.10 -0.48
C HIS A 126 4.73 -13.97 0.96
N LYS A 127 3.94 -13.39 1.87
CA LYS A 127 4.30 -13.29 3.29
C LYS A 127 4.41 -14.68 3.92
N GLU A 128 3.45 -15.56 3.67
CA GLU A 128 3.51 -16.93 4.20
C GLU A 128 4.68 -17.73 3.65
N MET A 129 4.94 -17.67 2.34
CA MET A 129 6.10 -18.35 1.75
C MET A 129 7.43 -17.84 2.36
N ALA A 130 7.53 -16.54 2.67
CA ALA A 130 8.71 -15.97 3.29
C ALA A 130 8.91 -16.36 4.76
N GLU A 131 7.86 -16.77 5.48
CA GLU A 131 7.95 -17.27 6.86
C GLU A 131 8.36 -18.75 6.93
N VAL A 132 8.24 -19.49 5.82
CA VAL A 132 8.53 -20.93 5.74
C VAL A 132 9.96 -21.24 5.23
N LEU A 133 10.66 -20.25 4.69
CA LEU A 133 12.05 -20.33 4.18
C LEU A 133 13.08 -19.82 5.20
#